data_AF-A0A0A9FIA2-F1
#
_entry.id   AF-A0A0A9FIA2-F1
#
_cell.length_a   1.000
_cell.length_b   1.000
_cell.length_c   1.000
_cell.angle_alpha   90.00
_cell.angle_beta   90.00
_cell.angle_gamma   90.00
#
_symmetry.space_group_name_H-M   'P 1'
#
loop_
_entity.id
_entity.type
_entity.pdbx_description
1 polymer ?
#
loop_
_entity_poly.entity_id
_entity_poly.type
_entity_poly.pdbx_seq_one_letter_code
_entity_poly.pdbx_strand_id
1 'polypeptide(L)'
;MRKRVVDMAGTLGKTVKVELDGQRVPVKSFSEYVNLYIKSASRDRPEEPPRICEKVNDRWEVCESPSEGQFQQVSFVNRIATTRGGTHVDYVMSQIATHVAMS
;
A
#
# COMPACT_ATOMS: atom_id res chain seq x y z
N MET A 1 -10.07 14.09 -5.74
CA MET A 1 -11.07 12.99 -5.72
C MET A 1 -10.58 11.70 -6.39
N ARG A 2 -9.96 11.73 -7.58
CA ARG A 2 -9.53 10.51 -8.32
C ARG A 2 -8.71 9.51 -7.51
N LYS A 3 -7.66 9.97 -6.81
CA LYS A 3 -6.82 9.12 -5.93
C LYS A 3 -7.67 8.29 -4.96
N ARG A 4 -8.68 8.92 -4.33
CA ARG A 4 -9.52 8.25 -3.33
C ARG A 4 -10.34 7.10 -3.92
N VAL A 5 -10.77 7.22 -5.17
CA VAL A 5 -11.48 6.15 -5.87
C VAL A 5 -10.56 4.96 -6.15
N VAL A 6 -9.30 5.23 -6.49
CA VAL A 6 -8.26 4.21 -6.62
C VAL A 6 -7.95 3.53 -5.28
N ASP A 7 -7.87 4.30 -4.19
CA ASP A 7 -7.71 3.76 -2.83
C ASP A 7 -8.86 2.79 -2.48
N MET A 8 -10.10 3.13 -2.83
CA MET A 8 -11.24 2.24 -2.63
C MET A 8 -11.11 0.96 -3.46
N ALA A 9 -10.73 1.06 -4.74
CA ALA A 9 -10.52 -0.12 -5.58
C ALA A 9 -9.45 -1.07 -5.00
N GLY A 10 -8.36 -0.51 -4.44
CA GLY A 10 -7.29 -1.29 -3.82
C GLY A 10 -7.67 -1.95 -2.50
N THR A 11 -8.54 -1.33 -1.69
CA THR A 11 -8.85 -1.76 -0.32
C THR A 11 -10.16 -2.52 -0.17
N LEU A 12 -11.03 -2.49 -1.19
CA LEU A 12 -12.30 -3.24 -1.20
C LEU A 12 -12.11 -4.71 -1.59
N GLY A 13 -10.96 -5.07 -2.17
CA GLY A 13 -10.65 -6.44 -2.60
C GLY A 13 -11.47 -6.90 -3.81
N LYS A 14 -11.51 -8.22 -4.03
CA LYS A 14 -12.03 -8.83 -5.26
C LYS A 14 -13.56 -8.82 -5.40
N THR A 15 -14.30 -8.51 -4.34
CA THR A 15 -15.76 -8.63 -4.30
C THR A 15 -16.49 -7.41 -4.82
N VAL A 16 -15.82 -6.26 -4.93
CA VAL A 16 -16.44 -5.00 -5.35
C VAL A 16 -15.76 -4.47 -6.61
N LYS A 17 -16.56 -4.06 -7.60
CA LYS A 17 -16.10 -3.35 -8.79
C LYS A 17 -16.22 -1.85 -8.55
N VAL A 18 -15.14 -1.11 -8.83
CA VAL A 18 -15.09 0.35 -8.66
C VAL A 18 -14.94 1.00 -10.03
N GLU A 19 -15.74 2.03 -10.28
CA GLU A 19 -15.75 2.80 -11.52
C GLU A 19 -15.62 4.29 -11.20
N LEU A 20 -15.01 5.03 -12.13
CA LEU A 20 -14.92 6.48 -12.13
C LEU A 20 -15.26 6.96 -13.54
N ASP A 21 -16.23 7.88 -13.64
CA ASP A 21 -16.66 8.46 -14.92
C ASP A 21 -17.06 7.38 -15.97
N GLY A 22 -17.72 6.31 -15.52
CA GLY A 22 -18.13 5.18 -16.36
C GLY A 22 -17.00 4.23 -16.78
N GLN A 23 -15.77 4.44 -16.29
CA GLN A 23 -14.62 3.58 -16.56
C GLN A 23 -14.21 2.80 -15.32
N ARG A 24 -14.01 1.50 -15.49
CA ARG A 24 -13.53 0.62 -14.41
C ARG A 24 -12.11 0.99 -14.00
N VAL A 25 -11.90 1.15 -12.69
CA VAL A 25 -10.56 1.32 -12.13
C VAL A 25 -9.79 0.00 -12.27
N PRO A 26 -8.62 -0.04 -12.93
CA PRO A 26 -7.90 -1.26 -13.25
C PRO A 26 -7.05 -1.76 -12.07
N VAL A 27 -7.66 -1.89 -10.88
CA VAL A 27 -7.04 -2.39 -9.66
C VAL A 27 -7.93 -3.46 -9.05
N LYS A 28 -7.38 -4.67 -8.83
CA LYS A 28 -8.14 -5.85 -8.38
C LYS A 28 -7.66 -6.42 -7.05
N SER A 29 -6.56 -5.90 -6.51
CA SER A 29 -5.99 -6.33 -5.24
C SER A 29 -5.22 -5.19 -4.57
N PHE A 30 -4.96 -5.34 -3.28
CA PHE A 30 -4.13 -4.41 -2.53
C PHE A 30 -2.68 -4.42 -3.03
N SER A 31 -2.14 -5.59 -3.40
CA SER A 31 -0.81 -5.69 -4.03
C SER A 31 -0.72 -4.93 -5.37
N GLU A 32 -1.74 -5.01 -6.23
CA GLU A 32 -1.81 -4.22 -7.48
C GLU A 32 -1.92 -2.71 -7.18
N TYR A 33 -2.65 -2.35 -6.15
CA TYR A 33 -2.75 -0.95 -5.69
C TYR A 33 -1.39 -0.41 -5.22
N VAL A 34 -0.67 -1.17 -4.40
CA VAL A 34 0.68 -0.81 -3.92
C VAL A 34 1.66 -0.67 -5.09
N ASN A 35 1.55 -1.53 -6.10
CA ASN A 35 2.37 -1.43 -7.32
C ASN A 35 2.25 -0.06 -8.02
N LEU A 36 1.10 0.62 -7.93
CA LEU A 36 0.95 1.96 -8.48
C LEU A 36 1.85 2.98 -7.78
N TYR A 37 2.04 2.86 -6.46
CA TYR A 37 2.97 3.71 -5.71
C TYR A 37 4.42 3.42 -6.06
N ILE A 38 4.79 2.13 -6.12
CA ILE A 38 6.15 1.72 -6.48
C ILE A 38 6.52 2.27 -7.85
N LYS A 39 5.68 2.01 -8.86
CA LYS A 39 5.86 2.55 -10.22
C LYS A 39 5.91 4.07 -10.27
N SER A 40 5.17 4.75 -9.41
CA SER A 40 5.21 6.21 -9.34
C SER A 40 6.49 6.73 -8.70
N ALA A 41 7.03 6.03 -7.70
CA ALA A 41 8.23 6.43 -6.97
C ALA A 41 9.52 6.08 -7.73
N SER A 42 9.48 5.07 -8.61
CA SER A 42 10.63 4.59 -9.37
C SER A 42 10.61 5.00 -10.85
N ARG A 43 9.81 5.99 -11.26
CA ARG A 43 9.65 6.38 -12.67
C ARG A 43 10.97 6.74 -13.36
N ASP A 44 11.87 7.38 -12.62
CA ASP A 44 13.16 7.85 -13.14
C ASP A 44 14.30 6.87 -12.83
N ARG A 45 13.99 5.70 -12.26
CA ARG A 45 14.96 4.66 -11.94
C ARG A 45 15.03 3.63 -13.07
N PRO A 46 16.21 3.06 -13.34
CA PRO A 46 16.36 2.01 -14.35
C PRO A 46 15.61 0.73 -13.96
N GLU A 47 15.43 0.47 -12.67
CA GLU A 47 14.74 -0.72 -12.15
C GLU A 47 13.72 -0.34 -11.06
N GLU A 48 12.58 -1.05 -11.03
CA GLU A 48 11.61 -0.93 -9.94
C GLU A 48 12.21 -1.56 -8.66
N PRO A 49 12.10 -0.90 -7.49
CA PRO A 49 12.62 -1.47 -6.27
C PRO A 49 11.86 -2.77 -5.91
N PRO A 50 12.52 -3.73 -5.26
CA PRO A 50 11.86 -4.94 -4.81
C PRO A 50 10.74 -4.57 -3.84
N ARG A 51 9.66 -5.35 -3.85
CA ARG A 51 8.60 -5.26 -2.87
C ARG A 51 8.20 -6.63 -2.37
N ILE A 52 7.78 -6.68 -1.12
CA ILE A 52 7.16 -7.85 -0.51
C ILE A 52 5.75 -7.44 -0.09
N CYS A 53 4.78 -8.29 -0.38
CA CYS A 53 3.39 -8.09 0.01
C CYS A 53 2.88 -9.40 0.61
N GLU A 54 2.31 -9.30 1.81
CA GLU A 54 1.80 -10.45 2.54
C GLU A 54 0.41 -10.16 3.12
N LYS A 55 -0.54 -11.04 2.81
CA LYS A 55 -1.82 -11.10 3.51
C LYS A 55 -1.65 -11.98 4.74
N VAL A 56 -1.22 -11.35 5.84
CA VAL A 56 -0.94 -12.01 7.14
C VAL A 56 -2.19 -12.73 7.67
N ASN A 57 -3.36 -12.09 7.55
CA ASN A 57 -4.66 -12.69 7.89
C ASN A 57 -5.81 -11.90 7.23
N ASP A 58 -7.06 -12.19 7.60
CA ASP A 58 -8.23 -11.51 7.04
C ASP A 58 -8.37 -10.02 7.41
N ARG A 59 -7.60 -9.54 8.39
CA ARG A 59 -7.62 -8.14 8.85
C ARG A 59 -6.35 -7.37 8.49
N TRP A 60 -5.26 -8.07 8.19
CA TRP A 60 -3.95 -7.47 7.92
C TRP A 60 -3.40 -7.93 6.60
N GLU A 61 -3.13 -6.95 5.74
CA GLU A 61 -2.35 -7.09 4.53
C GLU A 61 -1.30 -5.98 4.55
N VAL A 62 -0.03 -6.35 4.43
CA VAL A 62 1.12 -5.45 4.56
C VAL A 62 1.95 -5.56 3.30
N CYS A 63 2.43 -4.43 2.80
CA CYS A 63 3.43 -4.40 1.75
C CYS A 63 4.57 -3.44 2.13
N GLU A 64 5.79 -3.83 1.80
CA GLU A 64 6.99 -3.05 2.04
C GLU A 64 7.88 -3.00 0.80
N SER A 65 8.64 -1.91 0.69
CA SER A 65 9.63 -1.70 -0.36
C SER A 65 10.65 -0.67 0.14
N PRO A 66 11.93 -0.77 -0.25
CA PRO A 66 12.95 0.21 0.13
C PRO A 66 12.58 1.62 -0.33
N SER A 67 12.53 2.57 0.62
CA SER A 67 12.39 4.00 0.33
C SER A 67 13.76 4.66 0.20
N GLU A 68 13.89 5.62 -0.72
CA GLU A 68 15.07 6.50 -0.74
C GLU A 68 14.81 7.74 0.13
N GLY A 69 15.68 7.99 1.10
CA GLY A 69 15.63 9.17 1.96
C GLY A 69 14.81 8.94 3.23
N GLN A 70 13.55 9.34 3.22
CA GLN A 70 12.70 9.37 4.42
C GLN A 70 11.67 8.25 4.45
N PHE A 71 11.24 7.88 5.66
CA PHE A 71 10.14 6.95 5.86
C PHE A 71 8.86 7.45 5.18
N GLN A 72 8.19 6.54 4.48
CA GLN A 72 6.91 6.80 3.82
C GLN A 72 5.91 5.73 4.21
N GLN A 73 4.65 6.12 4.36
CA GLN A 73 3.57 5.19 4.69
C GLN A 73 2.29 5.54 3.93
N VAL A 74 1.58 4.50 3.51
CA VAL A 74 0.20 4.58 3.00
C VAL A 74 -0.58 3.49 3.71
N SER A 75 -1.50 3.89 4.58
CA SER A 75 -2.24 2.95 5.43
C SER A 75 -3.74 3.23 5.46
N PHE A 76 -4.48 2.18 5.76
CA PHE A 76 -5.93 2.21 5.86
C PHE A 76 -6.41 1.44 7.08
N VAL A 77 -7.32 2.03 7.84
CA VAL A 77 -8.06 1.33 8.91
C VAL A 77 -9.52 1.35 8.53
N ASN A 78 -10.12 0.16 8.36
CA ASN A 78 -11.51 0.02 7.89
C ASN A 78 -11.80 0.87 6.64
N ARG A 79 -10.84 0.87 5.70
CA ARG A 79 -10.87 1.62 4.42
C ARG A 79 -10.72 3.14 4.55
N ILE A 80 -10.58 3.68 5.76
CA ILE A 80 -10.27 5.10 5.98
C ILE A 80 -8.78 5.31 5.77
N ALA A 81 -8.42 6.24 4.88
CA ALA A 81 -7.03 6.59 4.63
C ALA A 81 -6.44 7.32 5.84
N THR A 82 -5.50 6.68 6.54
CA THR A 82 -4.79 7.25 7.69
C THR A 82 -3.52 7.95 7.22
N THR A 83 -3.68 9.13 6.61
CA THR A 83 -2.58 9.87 5.97
C THR A 83 -1.46 10.29 6.94
N ARG A 84 -1.78 10.44 8.23
CA ARG A 84 -0.82 10.73 9.31
C ARG A 84 -0.32 9.48 10.04
N GLY A 85 -0.68 8.29 9.56
CA GLY A 85 -0.36 7.03 10.22
C GLY A 85 -1.20 6.84 11.50
N GLY A 86 -0.57 6.25 12.51
CA GLY A 86 -1.18 5.89 13.79
C GLY A 86 -0.56 4.61 14.35
N THR A 87 -1.10 4.15 15.46
CA THR A 87 -0.56 2.98 16.19
C THR A 87 -0.51 1.70 15.36
N HIS A 88 -1.38 1.54 14.35
CA HIS A 88 -1.35 0.41 13.43
C HIS A 88 -0.13 0.41 12.51
N VAL A 89 0.34 1.60 12.10
CA VAL A 89 1.60 1.75 11.34
C VAL A 89 2.78 1.46 12.24
N ASP A 90 2.81 2.08 13.42
CA ASP A 90 3.91 1.93 14.39
C ASP A 90 4.07 0.47 14.83
N TYR A 91 2.95 -0.23 15.04
CA TYR A 91 2.94 -1.65 15.38
C TYR A 91 3.66 -2.51 14.33
N VAL A 92 3.38 -2.30 13.04
CA VAL A 92 4.02 -3.07 11.96
C VAL A 92 5.48 -2.65 11.79
N MET A 93 5.74 -1.34 11.75
CA MET A 93 7.08 -0.81 11.51
C MET A 93 8.07 -1.14 12.61
N SER A 94 7.64 -1.10 13.88
CA SER A 94 8.51 -1.44 15.01
C SER A 94 8.98 -2.90 14.95
N GLN A 95 8.12 -3.83 14.56
CA GLN A 95 8.49 -5.24 14.41
C GLN A 95 9.52 -5.43 13.29
N ILE A 96 9.29 -4.83 12.12
CA ILE A 96 10.22 -4.90 10.98
C ILE A 96 11.57 -4.29 11.36
N ALA A 97 11.57 -3.07 11.89
CA ALA A 97 12.79 -2.38 12.28
C ALA A 97 13.57 -3.14 13.36
N THR A 98 12.87 -3.73 14.34
CA THR A 98 13.50 -4.56 15.38
C THR A 98 14.17 -5.79 14.78
N HIS A 99 13.49 -6.48 13.86
CA HIS A 99 14.05 -7.65 13.19
C HIS A 99 15.30 -7.31 12.38
N VAL A 100 15.26 -6.21 11.59
CA VAL A 100 16.38 -5.76 10.76
C VAL A 100 17.55 -5.21 11.61
N ALA A 101 17.28 -4.54 12.73
CA ALA A 101 18.34 -4.03 13.60
C ALA A 101 19.07 -5.14 14.38
N MET A 102 18.45 -6.32 14.52
CA MET A 102 19.01 -7.49 15.20
C MET A 102 19.60 -8.54 14.25
N SER A 103 19.46 -8.35 12.93
CA SER A 103 20.04 -9.21 11.88
C SER A 103 21.41 -8.70 11.45
#